data_AF-A0A3B0P936-F1
#
_entry.id   AF-A0A3B0P936-F1
#
_cell.length_a   1.000
_cell.length_b   1.000
_cell.length_c   1.000
_cell.angle_alpha   90.00
_cell.angle_beta   90.00
_cell.angle_gamma   90.00
#
_symmetry.space_group_name_H-M   'P 1'
#
loop_
_entity.id
_entity.type
_entity.pdbx_description
1 polymer ?
#
loop_
_entity_poly.entity_id
_entity_poly.type
_entity_poly.pdbx_seq_one_letter_code
_entity_poly.pdbx_strand_id
1 'polypeptide(L)'
;MPVVFISAKSGSRIDKLIDTILQVRENLNREIKPNLLANLILEAQLIQPAISNKGGRLHIYYARKEKSKIPTFTFFVNNKKYAHFSYMRFLEKQIRENFDFRGCPIVINLKNKSQTMQ
;
A
#
# COMPACT_ATOMS: atom_id res chain seq x y z
N MET A 1 10.54 -8.25 2.86
CA MET A 1 11.75 -7.85 2.11
C MET A 1 12.42 -9.13 1.63
N PRO A 2 12.91 -9.22 0.38
CA PRO A 2 13.62 -10.40 -0.09
C PRO A 2 14.98 -10.48 0.59
N VAL A 3 15.38 -11.69 0.99
CA VAL A 3 16.70 -11.99 1.54
C VAL A 3 17.37 -12.97 0.59
N VAL A 4 18.52 -12.60 0.03
CA VAL A 4 19.27 -13.43 -0.92
C VAL A 4 20.65 -13.72 -0.35
N PHE A 5 20.98 -15.00 -0.18
CA PHE A 5 22.29 -15.44 0.28
C PHE A 5 23.25 -15.59 -0.90
N ILE A 6 24.36 -14.85 -0.89
CA ILE A 6 25.37 -14.82 -1.96
C ILE A 6 26.78 -15.05 -1.41
N SER A 7 27.70 -15.44 -2.29
CA SER A 7 29.14 -15.48 -2.00
C SER A 7 29.91 -14.80 -3.12
N ALA A 8 30.51 -13.64 -2.81
CA ALA A 8 31.33 -12.89 -3.77
C ALA A 8 32.64 -13.62 -4.10
N LYS A 9 33.23 -14.33 -3.12
CA LYS A 9 34.50 -15.05 -3.29
C LYS A 9 34.39 -16.22 -4.27
N SER A 10 33.28 -16.93 -4.24
CA SER A 10 33.06 -18.12 -5.08
C SER A 10 32.12 -17.85 -6.26
N GLY A 11 31.70 -16.60 -6.48
CA GLY A 11 30.74 -16.22 -7.53
C GLY A 11 29.35 -16.85 -7.38
N SER A 12 29.01 -17.42 -6.22
CA SER A 12 27.78 -18.20 -6.07
C SER A 12 26.57 -17.28 -5.95
N ARG A 13 25.57 -17.52 -6.82
CA ARG A 13 24.24 -16.89 -6.79
C ARG A 13 24.22 -15.38 -7.06
N ILE A 14 25.22 -14.85 -7.76
CA ILE A 14 25.21 -13.46 -8.24
C ILE A 14 24.03 -13.23 -9.20
N ASP A 15 23.71 -14.20 -10.06
CA ASP A 15 22.60 -14.09 -11.00
C ASP A 15 21.25 -13.93 -10.27
N LYS A 16 21.04 -14.71 -9.19
CA LYS A 16 19.85 -14.61 -8.33
C LYS A 16 19.69 -13.23 -7.69
N LEU A 17 20.79 -12.55 -7.39
CA LEU A 17 20.74 -11.18 -6.88
C LEU A 17 20.21 -10.23 -7.96
N ILE A 18 20.71 -10.35 -9.20
CA ILE A 18 20.26 -9.53 -10.33
C ILE A 18 18.78 -9.77 -10.61
N ASP A 19 18.34 -11.03 -10.66
CA ASP A 19 16.93 -11.38 -10.86
C ASP A 19 16.03 -10.76 -9.77
N THR A 20 16.47 -10.84 -8.51
CA THR A 20 15.73 -10.25 -7.38
C THR A 20 15.64 -8.73 -7.51
N ILE A 21 16.71 -8.06 -7.94
CA ILE A 21 16.72 -6.61 -8.17
C ILE A 21 15.74 -6.23 -9.28
N LEU A 22 15.73 -6.97 -10.38
CA LEU A 22 14.82 -6.74 -11.51
C LEU A 22 13.36 -6.92 -11.08
N GLN A 23 13.07 -7.97 -10.30
CA GLN A 23 11.74 -8.22 -9.76
C GLN A 23 11.27 -7.09 -8.83
N VAL A 24 12.13 -6.63 -7.92
CA VAL A 24 11.79 -5.49 -7.03
C VAL A 24 11.57 -4.21 -7.84
N ARG A 25 12.36 -3.97 -8.89
CA ARG A 25 12.17 -2.83 -9.80
C ARG A 25 10.84 -2.89 -10.52
N GLU A 26 10.41 -4.07 -10.97
CA GLU A 26 9.09 -4.25 -11.58
C GLU A 26 7.97 -3.94 -10.57
N ASN A 27 8.08 -4.49 -9.36
CA ASN A 27 7.12 -4.28 -8.28
C ASN A 27 6.99 -2.79 -7.89
N LEU A 28 8.09 -2.03 -7.88
CA LEU A 28 8.08 -0.58 -7.61
C LEU A 28 7.26 0.18 -8.67
N ASN A 29 7.37 -0.21 -9.94
CA ASN A 29 6.73 0.47 -11.06
C ASN A 29 5.33 -0.06 -11.38
N ARG A 30 4.86 -1.11 -10.70
CA ARG A 30 3.57 -1.76 -10.97
C ARG A 30 2.41 -0.77 -10.96
N GLU A 31 1.73 -0.63 -12.09
CA GLU A 31 0.53 0.19 -12.20
C GLU A 31 -0.70 -0.54 -11.65
N ILE A 32 -1.62 0.22 -11.07
CA ILE A 32 -2.90 -0.29 -10.55
C ILE A 32 -4.00 0.60 -11.09
N LYS A 33 -5.03 -0.03 -11.68
CA LYS A 33 -6.23 0.68 -12.11
C LYS A 33 -6.91 1.32 -10.90
N PRO A 34 -7.21 2.64 -10.91
CA PRO A 34 -7.81 3.32 -9.77
C PRO A 34 -9.09 2.66 -9.25
N ASN A 35 -9.95 2.19 -10.15
CA ASN A 35 -11.22 1.53 -9.79
C ASN A 35 -10.99 0.24 -8.99
N LEU A 36 -9.99 -0.55 -9.36
CA LEU A 36 -9.68 -1.81 -8.67
C LEU A 36 -9.23 -1.55 -7.23
N LEU A 37 -8.35 -0.56 -7.04
CA LEU A 37 -7.92 -0.15 -5.71
C LEU A 37 -9.09 0.41 -4.88
N ALA A 38 -9.94 1.25 -5.47
CA ALA A 38 -11.08 1.82 -4.78
C ALA A 38 -12.04 0.73 -4.29
N ASN A 39 -12.39 -0.23 -5.15
CA ASN A 39 -13.27 -1.34 -4.82
C ASN A 39 -12.68 -2.21 -3.70
N LEU A 40 -11.41 -2.59 -3.80
CA LEU A 40 -10.71 -3.36 -2.78
C LEU A 40 -10.78 -2.70 -1.40
N ILE A 41 -10.56 -1.39 -1.32
CA ILE A 41 -10.58 -0.66 -0.05
C ILE A 41 -12.00 -0.51 0.50
N LEU A 42 -13.01 -0.41 -0.36
CA LEU A 42 -14.41 -0.42 0.06
C LEU A 42 -14.80 -1.80 0.62
N GLU A 43 -14.46 -2.88 -0.08
CA GLU A 43 -14.69 -4.26 0.38
C GLU A 43 -13.97 -4.54 1.70
N ALA A 44 -12.71 -4.13 1.84
CA ALA A 44 -11.95 -4.29 3.07
C ALA A 44 -12.62 -3.60 4.28
N GLN A 45 -13.26 -2.44 4.07
CA GLN A 45 -14.01 -1.74 5.12
C GLN A 45 -15.32 -2.44 5.52
N LEU A 46 -15.93 -3.17 4.59
CA LEU A 46 -17.14 -3.96 4.86
C LEU A 46 -16.80 -5.22 5.66
N ILE A 47 -15.72 -5.91 5.29
CA ILE A 47 -15.23 -7.10 5.98
C ILE A 47 -14.77 -6.72 7.39
N GLN A 48 -13.89 -5.71 7.49
CA GLN A 48 -13.37 -5.25 8.76
C GLN A 48 -13.63 -3.74 8.94
N PRO A 49 -14.65 -3.39 9.73
CA PRO A 49 -14.94 -2.00 10.01
C PRO A 49 -13.84 -1.35 10.87
N ALA A 50 -13.54 -0.08 10.60
CA ALA A 50 -12.68 0.69 11.50
C ALA A 50 -13.33 0.82 12.89
N ILE A 51 -12.54 0.59 13.94
CA ILE A 51 -12.97 0.82 15.32
C ILE A 51 -13.06 2.34 15.55
N SER A 52 -14.01 2.76 16.38
CA SER A 52 -14.08 4.16 16.82
C SER A 52 -12.80 4.55 17.55
N ASN A 53 -12.20 5.66 17.14
CA ASN A 53 -10.95 6.16 17.69
C ASN A 53 -11.03 7.69 17.76
N LYS A 54 -10.64 8.26 18.90
CA LYS A 54 -10.66 9.71 19.14
C LYS A 54 -12.02 10.37 18.82
N GLY A 55 -13.11 9.72 19.22
CA GLY A 55 -14.46 10.26 19.12
C GLY A 55 -15.18 10.03 17.79
N GLY A 56 -14.61 9.25 16.87
CA GLY A 56 -15.29 8.90 15.62
C GLY A 56 -14.72 7.68 14.91
N ARG A 57 -15.45 7.20 13.90
CA ARG A 57 -15.06 6.06 13.08
C ARG A 57 -14.46 6.53 11.76
N LEU A 58 -13.33 5.93 11.37
CA LEU A 58 -12.72 6.20 10.07
C LEU A 58 -13.63 5.65 8.95
N HIS A 59 -13.91 6.49 7.97
CA HIS A 59 -14.57 6.09 6.74
C HIS A 59 -13.75 6.58 5.55
N ILE A 60 -13.44 5.67 4.64
CA ILE A 60 -12.65 5.92 3.43
C ILE A 60 -13.59 5.94 2.24
N TYR A 61 -13.70 7.09 1.59
CA TYR A 61 -14.59 7.29 0.44
C TYR A 61 -14.01 6.70 -0.83
N TYR A 62 -12.71 6.90 -1.05
CA TYR A 62 -11.98 6.34 -2.19
C TYR A 62 -10.48 6.37 -1.92
N ALA A 63 -9.75 5.59 -2.71
CA ALA A 63 -8.30 5.48 -2.65
C ALA A 63 -7.73 5.58 -4.07
N ARG A 64 -6.53 6.16 -4.20
CA ARG A 64 -5.78 6.17 -5.46
C ARG A 64 -4.29 5.98 -5.21
N LYS A 65 -3.60 5.38 -6.17
CA LYS A 65 -2.13 5.37 -6.21
C LYS A 65 -1.64 6.73 -6.75
N GLU A 66 -0.64 7.33 -6.12
CA GLU A 66 0.04 8.52 -6.66
C GLU A 66 1.22 8.13 -7.55
N LYS A 67 1.55 8.99 -8.52
CA LYS A 67 2.74 8.82 -9.37
C LYS A 67 3.98 9.17 -8.54
N SER A 68 4.61 8.16 -7.95
CA SER A 68 5.78 8.29 -7.07
C SER A 68 6.77 7.15 -7.33
N LYS A 69 8.04 7.38 -6.98
CA LYS A 69 9.11 6.37 -7.04
C LYS A 69 8.86 5.17 -6.12
N ILE A 70 8.08 5.38 -5.06
CA ILE A 70 7.67 4.35 -4.10
C ILE A 70 6.15 4.19 -4.22
N PRO A 71 5.61 2.95 -4.16
CA PRO A 71 4.17 2.71 -4.10
C PRO A 71 3.50 3.52 -2.97
N THR A 72 2.90 4.64 -3.36
CA THR A 72 2.29 5.61 -2.45
C THR A 72 0.80 5.66 -2.74
N PHE A 73 -0.01 5.45 -1.73
CA PHE A 73 -1.46 5.45 -1.82
C PHE A 73 -2.03 6.59 -1.00
N THR A 74 -2.95 7.34 -1.58
CA THR A 74 -3.67 8.39 -0.88
C THR A 74 -5.11 7.94 -0.68
N PHE A 75 -5.53 7.84 0.58
CA PHE A 75 -6.90 7.54 0.98
C PHE A 75 -7.62 8.83 1.35
N PHE A 76 -8.80 9.03 0.76
CA PHE A 76 -9.65 10.16 1.03
C PHE A 76 -10.67 9.76 2.07
N VAL A 77 -10.54 10.36 3.25
CA VAL A 77 -11.26 9.95 4.46
C VAL A 77 -12.09 11.08 5.02
N ASN A 78 -13.06 10.73 5.88
CA ASN A 78 -13.82 11.72 6.63
C ASN A 78 -12.91 12.57 7.54
N ASN A 79 -12.11 11.92 8.39
CA ASN A 79 -11.17 12.61 9.27
C ASN A 79 -9.95 11.71 9.57
N LYS A 80 -8.77 12.16 9.15
CA LYS A 80 -7.48 11.50 9.38
C LYS A 80 -7.17 11.28 10.86
N LYS A 81 -7.76 12.06 11.78
CA LYS A 81 -7.58 11.87 13.23
C LYS A 81 -8.18 10.55 13.73
N TYR A 82 -9.19 10.01 13.04
CA TYR A 82 -9.82 8.73 13.41
C TYR A 82 -8.99 7.52 12.98
N ALA A 83 -7.98 7.70 12.12
CA ALA A 83 -7.14 6.60 11.70
C ALA A 83 -6.23 6.11 12.83
N HIS A 84 -6.43 4.86 13.22
CA HIS A 84 -5.55 4.15 14.14
C HIS A 84 -4.52 3.33 13.36
N PHE A 85 -3.29 3.22 13.86
CA PHE A 85 -2.19 2.55 13.14
C PHE A 85 -2.51 1.07 12.83
N SER A 86 -3.23 0.38 13.71
CA SER A 86 -3.60 -1.02 13.50
C SER A 86 -4.51 -1.19 12.27
N TYR A 87 -5.45 -0.25 12.07
CA TYR A 87 -6.32 -0.27 10.92
C TYR A 87 -5.57 0.09 9.64
N MET A 88 -4.63 1.03 9.72
CA MET A 88 -3.75 1.35 8.58
C MET A 88 -2.90 0.15 8.16
N ARG A 89 -2.38 -0.63 9.12
CA ARG A 89 -1.66 -1.89 8.84
C ARG A 89 -2.54 -2.95 8.21
N PHE A 90 -3.81 -3.05 8.65
CA PHE A 90 -4.77 -3.94 8.02
C PHE A 90 -4.99 -3.58 6.54
N LEU A 91 -5.19 -2.30 6.23
CA LEU A 91 -5.36 -1.84 4.85
C LEU A 91 -4.09 -2.03 4.01
N GLU A 92 -2.91 -1.78 4.59
CA GLU A 92 -1.63 -2.08 3.93
C GLU A 92 -1.53 -3.58 3.60
N LYS A 93 -1.90 -4.45 4.55
CA LYS A 93 -1.92 -5.89 4.33
C LYS A 93 -2.86 -6.29 3.19
N GLN A 94 -4.07 -5.72 3.13
CA GLN A 94 -5.02 -5.98 2.03
C GLN A 94 -4.44 -5.58 0.66
N ILE A 95 -3.74 -4.45 0.58
CA ILE A 95 -3.04 -4.04 -0.65
C ILE A 95 -1.94 -5.06 -1.00
N ARG A 96 -1.14 -5.53 -0.03
CA ARG A 96 -0.07 -6.50 -0.28
C ARG A 96 -0.56 -7.89 -0.68
N GLU A 97 -1.74 -8.29 -0.22
CA GLU A 97 -2.32 -9.59 -0.56
C GLU A 97 -2.89 -9.61 -1.99
N ASN A 98 -3.39 -8.47 -2.47
CA ASN A 98 -4.00 -8.36 -3.80
C ASN A 98 -3.04 -7.85 -4.87
N PHE A 99 -1.98 -7.12 -4.49
CA PHE A 99 -0.99 -6.58 -5.40
C PHE A 99 0.41 -6.98 -4.95
N ASP A 100 1.21 -7.51 -5.87
CA ASP A 100 2.56 -7.90 -5.54
C ASP A 100 3.47 -6.66 -5.40
N PHE A 101 3.71 -6.28 -4.15
CA PHE A 101 4.68 -5.25 -3.76
C PHE A 101 5.80 -5.84 -2.91
N ARG A 102 6.15 -7.12 -3.17
CA ARG A 102 7.24 -7.77 -2.45
C ARG A 102 8.55 -7.02 -2.69
N GLY A 103 9.28 -6.80 -1.60
CA GLY A 103 10.52 -6.01 -1.60
C GLY A 103 10.33 -4.51 -1.73
N CYS A 104 9.09 -4.01 -1.79
CA CYS A 104 8.79 -2.59 -1.85
C CYS A 104 8.17 -2.09 -0.54
N PRO A 105 8.64 -0.96 0.02
CA PRO A 105 7.88 -0.26 1.04
C PRO A 105 6.59 0.29 0.42
N ILE A 106 5.51 0.29 1.20
CA ILE A 106 4.25 0.92 0.82
C ILE A 106 4.04 2.12 1.75
N VAL A 107 3.66 3.24 1.17
CA VAL A 107 3.32 4.45 1.93
C VAL A 107 1.83 4.71 1.78
N ILE A 108 1.14 4.91 2.90
CA ILE A 108 -0.27 5.29 2.91
C ILE A 108 -0.42 6.68 3.51
N ASN A 109 -0.91 7.60 2.70
CA ASN A 109 -1.24 8.96 3.07
C ASN A 109 -2.74 9.12 3.27
N LEU A 110 -3.13 9.90 4.27
CA LEU A 110 -4.52 10.22 4.54
C LEU A 110 -4.79 11.68 4.19
N LYS A 111 -5.78 11.92 3.34
CA LYS A 111 -6.31 13.25 3.07
C LYS A 111 -7.75 13.30 3.57
N ASN A 112 -8.07 14.34 4.35
CA ASN A 112 -9.47 14.62 4.64
C ASN A 112 -10.13 14.99 3.32
N LYS A 113 -11.31 14.44 3.06
CA LYS A 113 -12.17 14.91 1.98
C LYS A 113 -12.63 16.33 2.35
N SER A 114 -11.85 17.33 1.99
CA SER A 114 -12.34 18.71 1.99
C SER A 114 -13.47 18.75 0.96
N GLN A 115 -14.62 19.28 1.36
CA GLN A 115 -15.65 19.72 0.42
C GLN A 115 -15.03 20.82 -0.44
N THR A 116 -14.39 20.43 -1.53
CA THR A 116 -14.05 21.34 -2.62
C THR A 116 -14.18 20.54 -3.89
N MET A 117 -15.44 20.39 -4.31
CA MET A 117 -15.75 20.32 -5.73
C MET A 117 -15.57 21.75 -6.25
N GLN A 118 -14.52 21.96 -7.01
CA GLN A 118 -14.50 22.86 -8.16
C GLN A 118 -13.82 22.10 -9.28
#